data_AF-A0A7K4H4Q8-F1
#
_entry.id   AF-A0A7K4H4Q8-F1
#
_cell.length_a   1.000
_cell.length_b   1.000
_cell.length_c   1.000
_cell.angle_alpha   90.00
_cell.angle_beta   90.00
_cell.angle_gamma   90.00
#
_symmetry.space_group_name_H-M   'P 1'
#
loop_
_entity.id
_entity.type
_entity.pdbx_description
1 polymer ?
#
loop_
_entity_poly.entity_id
_entity_poly.type
_entity_poly.pdbx_seq_one_letter_code
_entity_poly.pdbx_strand_id
1 'polypeptide(L)'
;MGDFKKMEQAYKASSKLLEKRMAKERPIDLDILRKVKESSIIIVAGAYDKIELVLELIKVPYILIQPHEVSHIDLRSDQILIINCPGNVYEDSLLKIKEFVKKGGFLFTTDWALLNILEKIFPRYLKYNQRHTADDCVRVEVLDKSNKFLEGLFNEDADPIWWLESSSYPIQILDKTRVKVLIVSKEMQEKYGESPIVITFDYGDGTILHMTSHYYLQRAELRTKRHKMSAKEYAIKEVGLSADEAEMEELKGLSLGEAESAYSTTQFISNVIVEQQKKVKKRKEEKEEK
;
A
#
# COMPACT_ATOMS: atom_id res chain seq x y z
N MET A 1 7.38 -13.24 19.59
CA MET A 1 7.86 -14.27 18.63
C MET A 1 6.70 -15.03 17.96
N GLY A 2 5.54 -15.20 18.61
CA GLY A 2 4.34 -15.80 18.01
C GLY A 2 3.66 -14.92 16.95
N ASP A 3 3.46 -13.63 17.24
CA ASP A 3 2.71 -12.73 16.34
C ASP A 3 3.42 -12.50 14.99
N PHE A 4 4.75 -12.42 15.00
CA PHE A 4 5.53 -12.28 13.76
C PHE A 4 5.39 -13.50 12.84
N LYS A 5 5.45 -14.72 13.39
CA LYS A 5 5.25 -15.95 12.60
C LYS A 5 3.84 -16.02 12.02
N LYS A 6 2.84 -15.59 12.80
CA LYS A 6 1.44 -15.59 12.37
C LYS A 6 1.19 -14.57 11.27
N MET A 7 1.80 -13.38 11.37
CA MET A 7 1.78 -12.36 10.33
C MET A 7 2.46 -12.86 9.04
N GLU A 8 3.66 -13.43 9.14
CA GLU A 8 4.35 -14.03 7.98
C GLU A 8 3.48 -15.11 7.31
N GLN A 9 2.83 -15.96 8.09
CA GLN A 9 1.88 -16.95 7.59
C GLN A 9 0.69 -16.29 6.88
N ALA A 10 0.12 -15.21 7.43
CA ALA A 10 -0.97 -14.46 6.81
C ALA A 10 -0.58 -13.84 5.47
N TYR A 11 0.64 -13.31 5.34
CA TYR A 11 1.12 -12.80 4.04
C TYR A 11 1.46 -13.91 3.03
N LYS A 12 1.93 -15.08 3.50
CA LYS A 12 2.08 -16.24 2.61
C LYS A 12 0.73 -16.73 2.09
N ALA A 13 -0.29 -16.76 2.96
CA ALA A 13 -1.65 -17.04 2.57
C ALA A 13 -2.17 -15.99 1.57
N SER A 14 -2.00 -14.69 1.87
CA SER A 14 -2.49 -13.61 1.01
C SER A 14 -1.91 -13.65 -0.39
N SER A 15 -0.60 -13.89 -0.53
CA SER A 15 0.05 -13.99 -1.85
C SER A 15 -0.56 -15.09 -2.70
N LYS A 16 -0.77 -16.28 -2.13
CA LYS A 16 -1.40 -17.41 -2.84
C LYS A 16 -2.86 -17.15 -3.18
N LEU A 17 -3.61 -16.54 -2.26
CA LEU A 17 -5.01 -16.13 -2.49
C LEU A 17 -5.09 -15.12 -3.63
N LEU A 18 -4.22 -14.12 -3.63
CA LEU A 18 -4.12 -13.10 -4.66
C LEU A 18 -3.82 -13.73 -6.02
N GLU A 19 -2.79 -14.59 -6.11
CA GLU A 19 -2.42 -15.25 -7.36
C GLU A 19 -3.58 -16.07 -7.94
N LYS A 20 -4.26 -16.89 -7.11
CA LYS A 20 -5.42 -17.68 -7.51
C LYS A 20 -6.58 -16.81 -8.01
N ARG A 21 -6.92 -15.75 -7.27
CA ARG A 21 -8.01 -14.84 -7.66
C ARG A 21 -7.68 -14.09 -8.94
N MET A 22 -6.49 -13.50 -9.04
CA MET A 22 -6.08 -12.78 -10.24
C MET A 22 -6.00 -13.69 -11.47
N ALA A 23 -5.56 -14.93 -11.33
CA ALA A 23 -5.54 -15.89 -12.45
C ALA A 23 -6.94 -16.14 -13.02
N LYS A 24 -7.97 -16.12 -12.16
CA LYS A 24 -9.38 -16.32 -12.53
C LYS A 24 -10.03 -15.04 -13.05
N GLU A 25 -9.85 -13.92 -12.35
CA GLU A 25 -10.62 -12.69 -12.57
C GLU A 25 -9.87 -11.64 -13.40
N ARG A 26 -8.55 -11.56 -13.26
CA ARG A 26 -7.70 -10.49 -13.84
C ARG A 26 -6.40 -11.07 -14.43
N PRO A 27 -6.45 -12.04 -15.37
CA PRO A 27 -5.26 -12.74 -15.85
C PRO A 27 -4.24 -11.83 -16.55
N ILE A 28 -4.71 -10.77 -17.21
CA ILE A 28 -3.84 -9.75 -17.85
C ILE A 28 -3.04 -8.99 -16.77
N ASP A 29 -3.66 -8.65 -15.65
CA ASP A 29 -2.99 -7.91 -14.57
C ASP A 29 -1.98 -8.81 -13.86
N LEU A 30 -2.27 -10.10 -13.72
CA LEU A 30 -1.31 -11.08 -13.20
C LEU A 30 -0.09 -11.22 -14.12
N ASP A 31 -0.29 -11.24 -15.43
CA ASP A 31 0.80 -11.26 -16.41
C ASP A 31 1.65 -9.98 -16.34
N ILE A 32 1.03 -8.81 -16.19
CA ILE A 32 1.74 -7.54 -15.96
C ILE A 32 2.60 -7.63 -14.70
N LEU A 33 2.03 -8.10 -13.59
CA LEU A 33 2.74 -8.20 -12.31
C LEU A 33 3.96 -9.13 -12.42
N ARG A 34 3.81 -10.28 -13.10
CA ARG A 34 4.91 -11.24 -13.35
C ARG A 34 6.01 -10.71 -14.27
N LYS A 35 5.72 -9.69 -15.09
CA LYS A 35 6.66 -9.07 -16.04
C LYS A 35 7.31 -7.80 -15.50
N VAL A 36 7.02 -7.40 -14.26
CA VAL A 36 7.69 -6.28 -13.61
C VAL A 36 9.20 -6.54 -13.59
N LYS A 37 9.96 -5.56 -14.06
CA LYS A 37 11.43 -5.62 -14.05
C LYS A 37 11.92 -5.12 -12.69
N GLU A 38 13.03 -5.67 -12.22
CA GLU A 38 13.67 -5.24 -10.97
C GLU A 38 13.90 -3.72 -10.94
N SER A 39 14.42 -3.17 -12.03
CA SER A 39 14.64 -1.72 -12.15
C SER A 39 13.37 -0.86 -12.24
N SER A 40 12.16 -1.44 -12.26
CA SER A 40 10.90 -0.70 -12.26
C SER A 40 10.51 -0.21 -10.86
N ILE A 41 11.03 -0.82 -9.80
CA ILE A 41 10.67 -0.50 -8.42
C ILE A 41 11.96 -0.29 -7.61
N ILE A 42 12.07 0.88 -6.98
CA ILE A 42 13.12 1.19 -6.03
C ILE A 42 12.47 1.35 -4.66
N ILE A 43 12.97 0.62 -3.67
CA ILE A 43 12.56 0.74 -2.27
C ILE A 43 13.69 1.43 -1.52
N VAL A 44 13.36 2.50 -0.80
CA VAL A 44 14.22 3.11 0.20
C VAL A 44 13.91 2.44 1.54
N ALA A 45 14.92 1.77 2.10
CA ALA A 45 14.81 1.04 3.35
C ALA A 45 14.32 1.94 4.49
N GLY A 46 13.46 1.35 5.33
CA GLY A 46 12.90 1.98 6.52
C GLY A 46 13.30 1.25 7.79
N ALA A 47 12.97 1.84 8.94
CA ALA A 47 13.17 1.20 10.24
C ALA A 47 11.92 0.44 10.70
N TYR A 48 10.74 0.89 10.28
CA TYR A 48 9.45 0.42 10.79
C TYR A 48 8.67 -0.37 9.74
N ASP A 49 8.58 0.11 8.49
CA ASP A 49 7.95 -0.65 7.40
C ASP A 49 8.94 -1.49 6.60
N LYS A 50 8.43 -2.59 6.05
CA LYS A 50 9.19 -3.55 5.23
C LYS A 50 8.38 -4.07 4.04
N ILE A 51 8.00 -3.17 3.13
CA ILE A 51 7.23 -3.55 1.94
C ILE A 51 7.98 -4.59 1.06
N GLU A 52 9.30 -4.62 1.11
CA GLU A 52 10.13 -5.60 0.41
C GLU A 52 9.73 -7.04 0.72
N LEU A 53 9.34 -7.33 1.98
CA LEU A 53 8.87 -8.66 2.38
C LEU A 53 7.54 -9.03 1.70
N VAL A 54 6.67 -8.05 1.45
CA VAL A 54 5.43 -8.27 0.70
C VAL A 54 5.76 -8.54 -0.77
N LEU A 55 6.65 -7.76 -1.38
CA LEU A 55 7.05 -7.93 -2.79
C LEU A 55 7.75 -9.28 -3.03
N GLU A 56 8.61 -9.73 -2.11
CA GLU A 56 9.22 -11.06 -2.15
C GLU A 56 8.14 -12.17 -2.20
N LEU A 57 7.10 -12.05 -1.38
CA LEU A 57 6.03 -13.04 -1.31
C LEU A 57 5.17 -13.10 -2.57
N ILE A 58 4.91 -11.95 -3.22
CA ILE A 58 4.21 -11.89 -4.52
C ILE A 58 5.16 -12.01 -5.73
N LYS A 59 6.45 -12.29 -5.49
CA LYS A 59 7.50 -12.50 -6.50
C LYS A 59 7.68 -11.32 -7.45
N VAL A 60 7.53 -10.09 -6.94
CA VAL A 60 7.81 -8.87 -7.69
C VAL A 60 9.24 -8.41 -7.37
N PRO A 61 10.12 -8.30 -8.38
CA PRO A 61 11.50 -7.88 -8.14
C PRO A 61 11.58 -6.37 -7.88
N TYR A 62 12.59 -5.96 -7.11
CA TYR A 62 12.83 -4.56 -6.72
C TYR A 62 14.33 -4.34 -6.48
N ILE A 63 14.73 -3.07 -6.50
CA ILE A 63 16.04 -2.62 -6.00
C ILE A 63 15.82 -2.04 -4.60
N LEU A 64 16.53 -2.56 -3.60
CA LEU A 64 16.53 -2.00 -2.24
C LEU A 64 17.77 -1.12 -2.04
N ILE A 65 17.56 0.11 -1.61
CA ILE A 65 18.62 1.07 -1.30
C ILE A 65 18.47 1.63 0.12
N GLN A 66 19.56 2.12 0.68
CA GLN A 66 19.58 2.86 1.93
C GLN A 66 19.20 4.33 1.70
N PRO A 67 18.68 5.03 2.73
CA PRO A 67 18.26 6.43 2.58
C PRO A 67 19.36 7.39 2.09
N HIS A 68 20.62 7.13 2.42
CA HIS A 68 21.75 7.96 1.97
C HIS A 68 22.12 7.75 0.49
N GLU A 69 21.63 6.68 -0.15
CA GLU A 69 21.93 6.37 -1.55
C GLU A 69 21.00 7.10 -2.52
N VAL A 70 19.88 7.64 -2.06
CA VAL A 70 18.87 8.34 -2.90
C VAL A 70 19.52 9.52 -3.66
N SER A 71 20.42 10.26 -3.01
CA SER A 71 21.17 11.37 -3.62
C SER A 71 22.17 10.91 -4.69
N HIS A 72 22.53 9.63 -4.74
CA HIS A 72 23.55 9.09 -5.63
C HIS A 72 23.01 8.32 -6.84
N ILE A 73 21.72 7.97 -6.85
CA ILE A 73 21.10 7.23 -7.96
C ILE A 73 20.31 8.13 -8.92
N ASP A 74 20.17 7.69 -10.17
CA ASP A 74 19.28 8.31 -11.14
C ASP A 74 17.88 7.69 -11.08
N LEU A 75 16.89 8.53 -10.80
CA LEU A 75 15.48 8.14 -10.78
C LEU A 75 14.84 8.39 -12.15
N ARG A 76 14.41 7.33 -12.82
CA ARG A 76 13.73 7.39 -14.12
C ARG A 76 12.23 7.59 -13.93
N SER A 77 11.60 8.43 -14.75
CA SER A 77 10.17 8.73 -14.68
C SER A 77 9.22 7.53 -14.91
N ASP A 78 9.75 6.36 -15.31
CA ASP A 78 8.99 5.13 -15.46
C ASP A 78 9.04 4.19 -14.25
N GLN A 79 9.69 4.61 -13.17
CA GLN A 79 9.84 3.85 -11.93
C GLN A 79 8.75 4.17 -10.89
N ILE A 80 8.61 3.24 -9.97
CA ILE A 80 7.97 3.43 -8.66
C ILE A 80 9.11 3.61 -7.64
N LEU A 81 9.09 4.72 -6.91
CA LEU A 81 9.92 4.93 -5.73
C LEU A 81 9.05 4.74 -4.49
N ILE A 82 9.37 3.72 -3.69
CA ILE A 82 8.69 3.43 -2.43
C ILE A 82 9.63 3.83 -1.29
N ILE A 83 9.17 4.69 -0.38
CA ILE A 83 9.93 5.12 0.79
C ILE A 83 9.25 4.58 2.04
N ASN A 84 9.86 3.57 2.65
CA ASN A 84 9.37 2.99 3.90
C ASN A 84 9.54 4.00 5.06
N CYS A 85 8.65 3.90 6.05
CA CYS A 85 8.75 4.66 7.30
C CYS A 85 10.13 4.44 7.98
N PRO A 86 10.84 5.51 8.41
CA PRO A 86 10.34 6.88 8.63
C PRO A 86 10.53 7.87 7.48
N GLY A 87 11.19 7.48 6.38
CA GLY A 87 11.51 8.42 5.28
C GLY A 87 12.57 9.46 5.63
N ASN A 88 13.58 9.09 6.42
CA ASN A 88 14.70 9.97 6.76
C ASN A 88 15.77 9.97 5.66
N VAL A 89 15.60 10.81 4.63
CA VAL A 89 16.57 11.01 3.54
C VAL A 89 17.33 12.33 3.71
N TYR A 90 18.42 12.51 2.95
CA TYR A 90 19.15 13.78 2.91
C TYR A 90 18.37 14.89 2.19
N GLU A 91 18.65 16.15 2.52
CA GLU A 91 17.90 17.30 1.98
C GLU A 91 18.01 17.42 0.45
N ASP A 92 19.16 17.09 -0.13
CA ASP A 92 19.36 17.03 -1.59
C ASP A 92 18.48 15.97 -2.28
N SER A 93 18.17 14.88 -1.56
CA SER A 93 17.30 13.80 -2.01
C SER A 93 15.85 14.27 -2.14
N LEU A 94 15.39 15.21 -1.31
CA LEU A 94 14.02 15.75 -1.36
C LEU A 94 13.76 16.46 -2.70
N LEU A 95 14.70 17.28 -3.15
CA LEU A 95 14.61 17.96 -4.45
C LEU A 95 14.60 16.95 -5.60
N LYS A 96 15.45 15.91 -5.52
CA LYS A 96 15.49 14.84 -6.52
C LYS A 96 14.17 14.06 -6.59
N ILE A 97 13.59 13.70 -5.44
CA ILE A 97 12.30 13.01 -5.36
C ILE A 97 11.20 13.87 -6.00
N LYS A 98 11.16 15.16 -5.67
CA LYS A 98 10.17 16.09 -6.23
C LYS A 98 10.27 16.19 -7.75
N GLU A 99 11.48 16.28 -8.29
CA GLU A 99 11.70 16.32 -9.75
C GLU A 99 11.40 14.98 -10.43
N PHE A 100 11.70 13.84 -9.79
CA PHE A 100 11.32 12.51 -10.27
C PHE A 100 9.81 12.39 -10.45
N VAL A 101 9.03 12.80 -9.44
CA VAL A 101 7.57 12.79 -9.52
C VAL A 101 7.10 13.75 -10.62
N LYS A 102 7.60 14.99 -10.64
CA LYS A 102 7.23 15.99 -11.65
C LYS A 102 7.38 15.46 -13.09
N LYS A 103 8.43 14.68 -13.36
CA LYS A 103 8.74 14.09 -14.67
C LYS A 103 7.93 12.84 -15.02
N GLY A 104 7.10 12.33 -14.11
CA GLY A 104 6.24 11.16 -14.38
C GLY A 104 6.39 9.98 -13.43
N GLY A 105 7.34 10.06 -12.48
CA GLY A 105 7.58 9.02 -11.49
C GLY A 105 6.39 8.79 -10.56
N PHE A 106 6.30 7.58 -10.01
CA PHE A 106 5.33 7.27 -8.96
C PHE A 106 6.03 7.25 -7.60
N LEU A 107 5.58 8.10 -6.67
CA LEU A 107 6.10 8.13 -5.31
C LEU A 107 5.09 7.48 -4.37
N PHE A 108 5.53 6.47 -3.63
CA PHE A 108 4.75 5.79 -2.60
C PHE A 108 5.44 5.93 -1.24
N THR A 109 4.73 6.39 -0.22
CA THR A 109 5.32 6.63 1.11
C THR A 109 4.41 6.14 2.24
N THR A 110 4.98 5.81 3.40
CA THR A 110 4.21 5.45 4.60
C THR A 110 4.51 6.31 5.81
N ASP A 111 3.46 6.50 6.59
CA ASP A 111 3.44 7.04 7.93
C ASP A 111 4.30 8.30 8.13
N TRP A 112 5.43 8.22 8.85
CA TRP A 112 6.23 9.41 9.20
C TRP A 112 6.86 10.11 7.98
N ALA A 113 6.91 9.43 6.83
CA ALA A 113 7.28 10.06 5.58
C ALA A 113 6.32 11.22 5.21
N LEU A 114 5.13 11.30 5.82
CA LEU A 114 4.27 12.48 5.77
C LEU A 114 5.04 13.75 6.14
N LEU A 115 5.64 13.76 7.33
CA LEU A 115 6.39 14.89 7.85
C LEU A 115 7.78 14.99 7.21
N ASN A 116 8.47 13.85 7.09
CA ASN A 116 9.88 13.81 6.70
C ASN A 116 10.12 14.01 5.19
N ILE A 117 9.13 13.68 4.36
CA ILE A 117 9.18 13.81 2.91
C ILE A 117 8.10 14.78 2.43
N LEU A 118 6.83 14.38 2.52
CA LEU A 118 5.74 15.01 1.77
C LEU A 118 5.48 16.45 2.18
N GLU A 119 5.45 16.75 3.47
CA GLU A 119 5.25 18.11 3.99
C GLU A 119 6.40 19.03 3.56
N LYS A 120 7.63 18.53 3.50
CA LYS A 120 8.78 19.31 3.01
C LYS A 120 8.70 19.63 1.52
N ILE A 121 8.31 18.66 0.68
CA ILE A 121 8.29 18.84 -0.78
C ILE A 121 6.98 19.44 -1.32
N PHE A 122 5.86 19.24 -0.60
CA PHE A 122 4.50 19.69 -0.93
C PHE A 122 3.78 20.39 0.26
N PRO A 123 4.36 21.45 0.88
CA PRO A 123 3.85 22.05 2.13
C PRO A 123 2.47 22.69 2.03
N ARG A 124 1.94 22.88 0.83
CA ARG A 124 0.59 23.45 0.60
C ARG A 124 -0.49 22.40 0.36
N TYR A 125 -0.11 21.12 0.23
CA TYR A 125 -1.04 20.04 -0.13
C TYR A 125 -1.56 19.35 1.13
N LEU A 126 -0.66 19.10 2.07
CA LEU A 126 -0.90 18.27 3.24
C LEU A 126 0.13 18.61 4.33
N LYS A 127 -0.20 18.26 5.56
CA LYS A 127 0.72 18.31 6.70
C LYS A 127 0.33 17.28 7.75
N TYR A 128 1.26 16.95 8.65
CA TYR A 128 0.92 16.22 9.86
C TYR A 128 0.10 17.12 10.80
N ASN A 129 -0.98 16.57 11.35
CA ASN A 129 -1.89 17.30 12.25
C ASN A 129 -1.30 17.58 13.66
N GLN A 130 -0.06 17.13 13.93
CA GLN A 130 0.63 17.25 15.22
C GLN A 130 -0.02 16.45 16.37
N ARG A 131 -0.87 15.48 16.05
CA ARG A 131 -1.48 14.55 17.00
C ARG A 131 -1.32 13.11 16.53
N HIS A 132 -0.31 12.44 17.08
CA HIS A 132 0.04 11.08 16.72
C HIS A 132 -0.97 10.06 17.26
N THR A 133 -1.02 8.89 16.64
CA THR A 133 -1.89 7.78 17.07
C THR A 133 -1.29 7.02 18.25
N ALA A 134 -2.12 6.36 19.05
CA ALA A 134 -1.63 5.28 19.91
C ALA A 134 -1.42 4.00 19.07
N ASP A 135 -0.89 2.94 19.68
CA ASP A 135 -0.98 1.59 19.10
C ASP A 135 -2.46 1.18 19.04
N ASP A 136 -3.04 1.20 17.85
CA ASP A 136 -4.49 1.12 17.67
C ASP A 136 -4.83 0.34 16.40
N CYS A 137 -6.04 -0.21 16.37
CA CYS A 137 -6.61 -0.77 15.16
C CYS A 137 -7.87 0.03 14.86
N VAL A 138 -8.09 0.40 13.60
CA VAL A 138 -9.25 1.23 13.23
C VAL A 138 -10.01 0.61 12.08
N ARG A 139 -11.34 0.76 12.10
CA ARG A 139 -12.15 0.46 10.92
C ARG A 139 -11.81 1.40 9.79
N VAL A 140 -11.71 0.86 8.58
CA VAL A 140 -11.45 1.64 7.37
C VAL A 140 -12.59 1.50 6.36
N GLU A 141 -12.81 2.55 5.58
CA GLU A 141 -13.86 2.62 4.57
C GLU A 141 -13.25 3.13 3.25
N VAL A 142 -13.57 2.47 2.13
CA VAL A 142 -13.20 2.94 0.80
C VAL A 142 -14.12 4.09 0.39
N LEU A 143 -13.53 5.24 0.11
CA LEU A 143 -14.25 6.45 -0.31
C LEU A 143 -14.41 6.52 -1.84
N ASP A 144 -13.35 6.20 -2.58
CA ASP A 144 -13.36 6.21 -4.06
C ASP A 144 -13.38 4.78 -4.63
N LYS A 145 -14.57 4.16 -4.65
CA LYS A 145 -14.77 2.79 -5.18
C LYS A 145 -14.42 2.65 -6.68
N SER A 146 -14.31 3.76 -7.42
CA SER A 146 -13.95 3.75 -8.84
C SER A 146 -12.45 3.66 -9.07
N ASN A 147 -11.65 3.97 -8.04
CA ASN A 147 -10.20 3.99 -8.15
C ASN A 147 -9.63 2.59 -8.32
N LYS A 148 -8.87 2.38 -9.39
CA LYS A 148 -8.26 1.08 -9.72
C LYS A 148 -7.25 0.57 -8.71
N PHE A 149 -6.70 1.42 -7.85
CA PHE A 149 -5.86 0.96 -6.74
C PHE A 149 -6.66 0.15 -5.72
N LEU A 150 -7.97 0.42 -5.57
CA LEU A 150 -8.83 -0.18 -4.55
C LEU A 150 -9.67 -1.37 -5.09
N GLU A 151 -9.47 -1.76 -6.35
CA GLU A 151 -10.23 -2.82 -7.00
C GLU A 151 -10.04 -4.17 -6.28
N GLY A 152 -11.14 -4.75 -5.81
CA GLY A 152 -11.15 -6.06 -5.14
C GLY A 152 -10.61 -6.05 -3.69
N LEU A 153 -10.38 -4.86 -3.12
CA LEU A 153 -9.78 -4.71 -1.79
C LEU A 153 -10.68 -5.21 -0.66
N PHE A 154 -11.96 -4.83 -0.70
CA PHE A 154 -12.98 -5.18 0.29
C PHE A 154 -14.31 -5.50 -0.39
N ASN A 155 -15.09 -6.40 0.22
CA ASN A 155 -16.49 -6.64 -0.16
C ASN A 155 -17.41 -5.56 0.44
N GLU A 156 -18.61 -5.38 -0.11
CA GLU A 156 -19.52 -4.30 0.32
C GLU A 156 -19.94 -4.39 1.80
N ASP A 157 -20.03 -5.62 2.33
CA ASP A 157 -20.35 -5.88 3.74
C ASP A 157 -19.11 -6.11 4.61
N ALA A 158 -17.90 -5.86 4.09
CA ALA A 158 -16.67 -6.02 4.84
C ALA A 158 -16.56 -4.91 5.90
N ASP A 159 -16.05 -5.28 7.07
CA ASP A 159 -15.78 -4.38 8.20
C ASP A 159 -14.26 -4.36 8.46
N PRO A 160 -13.46 -3.91 7.47
CA PRO A 160 -12.02 -4.13 7.49
C PRO A 160 -11.37 -3.27 8.57
N ILE A 161 -10.36 -3.86 9.21
CA ILE A 161 -9.60 -3.23 10.28
C ILE A 161 -8.14 -3.17 9.87
N TRP A 162 -7.58 -1.96 9.90
CA TRP A 162 -6.16 -1.73 9.68
C TRP A 162 -5.50 -1.25 10.96
N TRP A 163 -4.24 -1.63 11.13
CA TRP A 163 -3.43 -1.25 12.27
C TRP A 163 -2.75 0.10 12.05
N LEU A 164 -2.73 0.92 13.10
CA LEU A 164 -1.97 2.16 13.19
C LEU A 164 -0.89 1.95 14.25
N GLU A 165 0.36 2.26 13.89
CA GLU A 165 1.48 2.09 14.81
C GLU A 165 1.38 3.10 15.97
N SER A 166 2.03 2.79 17.08
CA SER A 166 2.28 3.80 18.10
C SER A 166 3.05 4.96 17.47
N SER A 167 2.40 6.11 17.45
CA SER A 167 2.87 7.37 16.88
C SER A 167 2.74 7.53 15.37
N SER A 168 1.80 6.87 14.69
CA SER A 168 1.53 7.19 13.29
C SER A 168 1.02 8.63 13.12
N TYR A 169 1.21 9.22 11.94
CA TYR A 169 0.93 10.64 11.65
C TYR A 169 -0.34 10.82 10.82
N PRO A 170 -1.47 11.22 11.42
CA PRO A 170 -2.69 11.50 10.68
C PRO A 170 -2.53 12.68 9.71
N ILE A 171 -3.13 12.54 8.54
CA ILE A 171 -2.94 13.43 7.39
C ILE A 171 -3.98 14.56 7.44
N GLN A 172 -3.51 15.79 7.66
CA GLN A 172 -4.33 16.97 7.42
C GLN A 172 -4.21 17.42 5.97
N ILE A 173 -5.34 17.47 5.26
CA ILE A 173 -5.40 17.93 3.86
C ILE A 173 -5.58 19.44 3.80
N LEU A 174 -4.62 20.11 3.17
CA LEU A 174 -4.61 21.56 2.99
C LEU A 174 -5.20 21.96 1.61
N ASP A 175 -4.88 21.21 0.56
CA ASP A 175 -5.44 21.42 -0.78
C ASP A 175 -6.44 20.31 -1.13
N LYS A 176 -7.70 20.56 -0.79
CA LYS A 176 -8.83 19.65 -1.04
C LYS A 176 -9.20 19.51 -2.52
N THR A 177 -8.66 20.36 -3.40
CA THR A 177 -8.94 20.30 -4.85
C THR A 177 -8.01 19.33 -5.56
N ARG A 178 -6.77 19.22 -5.07
CA ARG A 178 -5.74 18.35 -5.67
C ARG A 178 -5.59 17.01 -4.97
N VAL A 179 -5.76 16.99 -3.64
CA VAL A 179 -5.60 15.77 -2.85
C VAL A 179 -6.90 14.99 -2.80
N LYS A 180 -6.86 13.76 -3.30
CA LYS A 180 -7.96 12.80 -3.26
C LYS A 180 -7.74 11.84 -2.11
N VAL A 181 -8.81 11.58 -1.35
CA VAL A 181 -8.81 10.58 -0.29
C VAL A 181 -9.39 9.28 -0.84
N LEU A 182 -8.64 8.20 -0.68
CA LEU A 182 -9.00 6.88 -1.18
C LEU A 182 -9.65 6.03 -0.08
N ILE A 183 -9.06 6.04 1.11
CA ILE A 183 -9.51 5.29 2.29
C ILE A 183 -9.58 6.24 3.47
N VAL A 184 -10.66 6.14 4.25
CA VAL A 184 -10.90 6.93 5.47
C VAL A 184 -11.11 6.02 6.68
N SER A 185 -10.95 6.58 7.87
CA SER A 185 -11.39 5.99 9.13
C SER A 185 -12.10 7.02 9.99
N LYS A 186 -13.38 6.78 10.29
CA LYS A 186 -14.14 7.60 11.24
C LYS A 186 -13.59 7.44 12.67
N GLU A 187 -13.21 6.22 13.04
CA GLU A 187 -12.61 5.94 14.36
C GLU A 187 -11.29 6.72 14.55
N MET A 188 -10.44 6.77 13.52
CA MET A 188 -9.23 7.59 13.58
C MET A 188 -9.55 9.08 13.69
N GLN A 189 -10.58 9.56 12.99
CA GLN A 189 -11.00 10.96 13.08
C GLN A 189 -11.46 11.34 14.48
N GLU A 190 -12.31 10.52 15.09
CA GLU A 190 -12.83 10.74 16.44
C GLU A 190 -11.71 10.73 17.48
N LYS A 191 -10.80 9.77 17.38
CA LYS A 191 -9.70 9.59 18.33
C LYS A 191 -8.54 10.55 18.14
N TYR A 192 -8.20 10.91 16.89
CA TYR A 192 -6.94 11.59 16.54
C TYR A 192 -7.12 12.82 15.66
N GLY A 193 -8.34 13.15 15.22
CA GLY A 193 -8.70 14.42 14.59
C GLY A 193 -8.76 14.42 13.07
N GLU A 194 -8.14 13.44 12.40
CA GLU A 194 -8.15 13.33 10.93
C GLU A 194 -8.65 11.95 10.50
N SER A 195 -9.41 11.91 9.40
CA SER A 195 -9.96 10.67 8.83
C SER A 195 -9.14 10.03 7.70
N PRO A 196 -8.33 10.75 6.88
CA PRO A 196 -7.67 10.13 5.73
C PRO A 196 -6.61 9.09 6.12
N ILE A 197 -6.76 7.86 5.64
CA ILE A 197 -5.80 6.76 5.83
C ILE A 197 -4.91 6.62 4.59
N VAL A 198 -5.51 6.67 3.40
CA VAL A 198 -4.79 6.63 2.12
C VAL A 198 -5.21 7.82 1.27
N ILE A 199 -4.23 8.57 0.77
CA ILE A 199 -4.44 9.71 -0.13
C ILE A 199 -3.60 9.57 -1.38
N THR A 200 -4.06 10.18 -2.46
CA THR A 200 -3.31 10.32 -3.71
C THR A 200 -3.48 11.69 -4.32
N PHE A 201 -2.47 12.16 -5.03
CA PHE A 201 -2.54 13.37 -5.85
C PHE A 201 -1.51 13.31 -6.96
N ASP A 202 -1.74 14.06 -8.04
CA ASP A 202 -0.79 14.18 -9.13
C ASP A 202 0.08 15.44 -8.95
N TYR A 203 1.32 15.37 -9.44
CA TYR A 203 2.22 16.52 -9.52
C TYR A 203 3.09 16.42 -10.77
N GLY A 204 2.96 17.39 -11.68
CA GLY A 204 3.48 17.25 -13.04
C GLY A 204 2.83 16.04 -13.72
N ASP A 205 3.65 15.17 -14.30
CA ASP A 205 3.18 13.96 -14.98
C ASP A 205 3.10 12.73 -14.05
N GLY A 206 3.57 12.87 -12.81
CA GLY A 206 3.67 11.78 -11.83
C GLY A 206 2.54 11.77 -10.82
N THR A 207 2.56 10.72 -10.00
CA THR A 207 1.51 10.44 -9.02
C THR A 207 2.16 10.15 -7.68
N ILE A 208 1.58 10.71 -6.62
CA ILE A 208 1.96 10.47 -5.23
C ILE A 208 0.85 9.64 -4.59
N LEU A 209 1.24 8.64 -3.83
CA LEU A 209 0.38 7.85 -2.96
C LEU A 209 1.00 7.84 -1.55
N HIS A 210 0.17 8.02 -0.55
CA HIS A 210 0.61 8.02 0.85
C HIS A 210 -0.41 7.33 1.73
N MET A 211 0.10 6.58 2.71
CA MET A 211 -0.70 5.83 3.66
C MET A 211 -0.20 6.08 5.09
N THR A 212 -1.10 6.40 6.03
CA THR A 212 -0.77 6.56 7.46
C THR A 212 -0.38 5.23 8.13
N SER A 213 -0.95 4.12 7.65
CA SER A 213 -0.63 2.75 8.10
C SER A 213 0.67 2.22 7.46
N HIS A 214 1.19 1.11 8.00
CA HIS A 214 2.30 0.34 7.43
C HIS A 214 1.83 -0.77 6.47
N TYR A 215 2.67 -1.22 5.54
CA TYR A 215 2.31 -2.28 4.58
C TYR A 215 2.45 -3.68 5.15
N TYR A 216 3.60 -3.97 5.77
CA TYR A 216 3.92 -5.32 6.23
C TYR A 216 3.50 -5.54 7.67
N LEU A 217 3.67 -4.52 8.51
CA LEU A 217 3.22 -4.57 9.88
C LEU A 217 1.71 -4.33 9.89
N GLN A 218 0.94 -5.42 9.82
CA GLN A 218 -0.50 -5.38 9.98
C GLN A 218 -0.88 -6.28 11.14
N ARG A 219 -1.68 -5.73 12.05
CA ARG A 219 -2.31 -6.46 13.15
C ARG A 219 -3.81 -6.49 12.92
N ALA A 220 -4.40 -7.67 13.03
CA ALA A 220 -5.85 -7.80 13.00
C ALA A 220 -6.43 -7.70 14.42
N GLU A 221 -7.52 -6.95 14.56
CA GLU A 221 -8.34 -6.95 15.78
C GLU A 221 -9.67 -7.67 15.51
N LEU A 222 -9.93 -8.76 16.24
CA LEU A 222 -11.08 -9.62 15.97
C LEU A 222 -12.35 -9.17 16.71
N ARG A 223 -12.93 -8.05 16.26
CA ARG A 223 -14.11 -7.40 16.88
C ARG A 223 -15.42 -8.15 16.68
N THR A 224 -15.66 -8.66 15.47
CA THR A 224 -16.95 -9.23 15.08
C THR A 224 -16.90 -10.76 15.05
N LYS A 225 -18.07 -11.42 15.00
CA LYS A 225 -18.14 -12.86 14.73
C LYS A 225 -17.49 -13.21 13.39
N ARG A 226 -17.65 -12.34 12.38
CA ARG A 226 -17.01 -12.46 11.07
C ARG A 226 -15.49 -12.54 11.20
N HIS A 227 -14.87 -11.63 11.96
CA HIS A 227 -13.39 -11.61 12.07
C HIS A 227 -12.85 -12.90 12.69
N LYS A 228 -13.62 -13.55 13.57
CA LYS A 228 -13.26 -14.80 14.24
C LYS A 228 -13.53 -16.07 13.40
N MET A 229 -14.16 -15.94 12.23
CA MET A 229 -14.32 -17.06 11.30
C MET A 229 -12.95 -17.54 10.80
N SER A 230 -12.91 -18.69 10.14
CA SER A 230 -11.62 -19.21 9.63
C SER A 230 -11.15 -18.47 8.38
N ALA A 231 -9.83 -18.39 8.18
CA ALA A 231 -9.26 -17.88 6.93
C ALA A 231 -9.67 -18.72 5.70
N LYS A 232 -10.01 -20.00 5.89
CA LYS A 232 -10.60 -20.84 4.82
C LYS A 232 -11.98 -20.32 4.41
N GLU A 233 -12.82 -19.92 5.36
CA GLU A 233 -14.12 -19.33 5.03
C GLU A 233 -13.97 -18.00 4.30
N TYR A 234 -12.97 -17.19 4.66
CA TYR A 234 -12.61 -15.98 3.91
C TYR A 234 -12.27 -16.31 2.45
N ALA A 235 -11.36 -17.26 2.23
CA ALA A 235 -10.94 -17.68 0.90
C ALA A 235 -12.11 -18.11 0.01
N ILE A 236 -13.07 -18.85 0.57
CA ILE A 236 -14.23 -19.35 -0.18
C ILE A 236 -15.28 -18.25 -0.38
N LYS A 237 -15.73 -17.60 0.69
CA LYS A 237 -16.89 -16.70 0.68
C LYS A 237 -16.57 -15.33 0.10
N GLU A 238 -15.33 -14.87 0.26
CA GLU A 238 -14.97 -13.48 0.03
C GLU A 238 -13.90 -13.28 -1.03
N VAL A 239 -12.97 -14.22 -1.16
CA VAL A 239 -11.98 -14.23 -2.26
C VAL A 239 -12.51 -15.00 -3.48
N GLY A 240 -13.52 -15.88 -3.30
CA GLY A 240 -14.21 -16.57 -4.40
C GLY A 240 -13.55 -17.86 -4.89
N LEU A 241 -12.78 -18.52 -4.01
CA LEU A 241 -12.15 -19.82 -4.27
C LEU A 241 -13.14 -20.97 -4.03
N SER A 242 -12.93 -22.09 -4.71
CA SER A 242 -13.59 -23.36 -4.38
C SER A 242 -13.06 -23.95 -3.06
N ALA A 243 -13.80 -24.90 -2.49
CA ALA A 243 -13.40 -25.57 -1.25
C ALA A 243 -12.03 -26.25 -1.37
N ASP A 244 -11.77 -26.91 -2.50
CA ASP A 244 -10.50 -27.59 -2.80
C ASP A 244 -9.35 -26.59 -2.96
N GLU A 245 -9.58 -25.47 -3.63
CA GLU A 245 -8.56 -24.41 -3.76
C GLU A 245 -8.20 -23.76 -2.43
N ALA A 246 -9.12 -23.77 -1.46
CA ALA A 246 -8.94 -23.22 -0.13
C ALA A 246 -8.33 -24.23 0.88
N GLU A 247 -8.05 -25.48 0.46
CA GLU A 247 -7.27 -26.45 1.25
C GLU A 247 -5.77 -26.08 1.23
N MET A 248 -5.43 -25.01 1.93
CA MET A 248 -4.08 -24.46 1.98
C MET A 248 -3.53 -24.52 3.40
N GLU A 249 -2.31 -25.02 3.55
CA GLU A 249 -1.64 -25.11 4.86
C GLU A 249 -1.49 -23.72 5.50
N GLU A 250 -1.22 -22.69 4.71
CA GLU A 250 -1.05 -21.33 5.19
C GLU A 250 -2.33 -20.73 5.80
N LEU A 251 -3.51 -21.22 5.44
CA LEU A 251 -4.77 -20.76 6.02
C LEU A 251 -5.08 -21.41 7.37
N LYS A 252 -4.43 -22.51 7.73
CA LYS A 252 -4.74 -23.26 8.96
C LYS A 252 -4.35 -22.45 10.20
N GLY A 253 -5.30 -22.33 11.13
CA GLY A 253 -5.10 -21.60 12.38
C GLY A 253 -5.15 -20.07 12.25
N LEU A 254 -5.29 -19.53 11.04
CA LEU A 254 -5.57 -18.12 10.82
C LEU A 254 -7.07 -17.85 10.90
N SER A 255 -7.41 -16.71 11.49
CA SER A 255 -8.75 -16.15 11.41
C SER A 255 -8.96 -15.39 10.11
N LEU A 256 -10.22 -15.15 9.76
CA LEU A 256 -10.63 -14.34 8.62
C LEU A 256 -10.05 -12.93 8.72
N GLY A 257 -10.12 -12.29 9.89
CA GLY A 257 -9.59 -10.94 10.07
C GLY A 257 -8.08 -10.84 9.84
N GLU A 258 -7.32 -11.85 10.25
CA GLU A 258 -5.88 -11.93 10.01
C GLU A 258 -5.55 -12.10 8.52
N ALA A 259 -6.29 -12.98 7.83
CA ALA A 259 -6.12 -13.18 6.40
C ALA A 259 -6.54 -11.94 5.58
N GLU A 260 -7.65 -11.30 5.92
CA GLU A 260 -8.16 -10.09 5.27
C GLU A 260 -7.19 -8.90 5.43
N SER A 261 -6.62 -8.73 6.62
CA SER A 261 -5.67 -7.64 6.89
C SER A 261 -4.43 -7.74 6.00
N ALA A 262 -3.83 -8.93 5.90
CA ALA A 262 -2.70 -9.18 4.99
C ALA A 262 -3.12 -9.16 3.50
N TYR A 263 -4.28 -9.73 3.17
CA TYR A 263 -4.77 -9.78 1.80
C TYR A 263 -5.07 -8.40 1.22
N SER A 264 -5.75 -7.55 1.98
CA SER A 264 -6.10 -6.20 1.52
C SER A 264 -4.86 -5.39 1.17
N THR A 265 -3.85 -5.35 2.05
CA THR A 265 -2.59 -4.65 1.75
C THR A 265 -1.83 -5.25 0.56
N THR A 266 -1.79 -6.58 0.44
CA THR A 266 -1.16 -7.28 -0.70
C THR A 266 -1.86 -6.95 -2.02
N GLN A 267 -3.19 -7.03 -2.07
CA GLN A 267 -4.01 -6.68 -3.23
C GLN A 267 -3.84 -5.21 -3.62
N PHE A 268 -3.81 -4.31 -2.64
CA PHE A 268 -3.64 -2.87 -2.86
C PHE A 268 -2.29 -2.57 -3.56
N ILE A 269 -1.19 -3.13 -3.04
CA ILE A 269 0.15 -2.93 -3.62
C ILE A 269 0.22 -3.50 -5.04
N SER A 270 -0.32 -4.71 -5.26
CA SER A 270 -0.37 -5.31 -6.60
C SER A 270 -1.16 -4.46 -7.59
N ASN A 271 -2.29 -3.88 -7.16
CA ASN A 271 -3.06 -2.95 -8.00
C ASN A 271 -2.25 -1.71 -8.36
N VAL A 272 -1.58 -1.08 -7.37
CA VAL A 272 -0.74 0.11 -7.59
C VAL A 272 0.36 -0.18 -8.61
N ILE A 273 1.05 -1.32 -8.47
CA ILE A 273 2.13 -1.72 -9.38
C ILE A 273 1.58 -1.93 -10.80
N VAL A 274 0.50 -2.70 -10.94
CA VAL A 274 -0.12 -2.99 -12.24
C VAL A 274 -0.56 -1.72 -12.94
N GLU A 275 -1.29 -0.84 -12.25
CA GLU A 275 -1.81 0.39 -12.83
C GLU A 275 -0.68 1.34 -13.23
N GLN A 276 0.41 1.39 -12.45
CA GLN A 276 1.56 2.17 -12.85
C GLN A 276 2.28 1.58 -14.07
N GLN A 277 2.42 0.25 -14.18
CA GLN A 277 2.98 -0.38 -15.38
C GLN A 277 2.13 -0.09 -16.63
N LYS A 278 0.79 -0.13 -16.50
CA LYS A 278 -0.13 0.27 -17.59
C LYS A 278 0.06 1.75 -17.98
N LYS A 279 0.14 2.65 -17.00
CA LYS A 279 0.38 4.09 -17.23
C LYS A 279 1.72 4.33 -17.92
N VAL A 280 2.77 3.63 -17.54
CA VAL A 280 4.09 3.69 -18.18
C VAL A 280 4.02 3.20 -19.62
N LYS A 281 3.38 2.05 -19.87
CA LYS A 281 3.25 1.48 -21.21
C LYS A 281 2.52 2.45 -22.15
N LYS A 282 1.37 2.97 -21.73
CA LYS A 282 0.58 3.94 -22.51
C LYS A 282 1.39 5.18 -22.87
N ARG A 283 2.15 5.75 -21.92
CA ARG A 283 3.01 6.91 -22.18
C ARG A 283 4.16 6.62 -23.15
N LYS A 284 4.63 5.38 -23.25
CA LYS A 284 5.67 4.97 -24.22
C LYS A 284 5.06 4.86 -25.62
N GLU A 285 3.91 4.23 -25.74
CA GLU A 285 3.15 4.13 -27.00
C GLU A 285 2.81 5.52 -27.57
N GLU A 286 2.30 6.44 -26.73
CA GLU A 286 1.98 7.82 -27.14
C GLU A 286 3.21 8.67 -27.57
N LYS A 287 4.43 8.26 -27.19
CA LYS A 287 5.67 8.92 -27.59
C LYS A 287 6.25 8.35 -28.87
N GLU A 288 6.00 7.08 -29.17
CA GLU A 288 6.45 6.43 -30.40
C GLU A 288 5.57 6.82 -31.60
N GLU A 289 4.34 7.25 -31.35
CA GLU A 289 3.39 7.75 -32.36
C GLU A 289 3.60 9.24 -32.74
N LYS A 290 4.50 9.96 -32.08
CA LYS A 290 4.79 11.40 -32.31
C LYS A 290 6.16 11.62 -32.94
#